data_AF-A0A7J7KZ99-F1
#
_entry.id   AF-A0A7J7KZ99-F1
#
_cell.length_a   1.000
_cell.length_b   1.000
_cell.length_c   1.000
_cell.angle_alpha   90.00
_cell.angle_beta   90.00
_cell.angle_gamma   90.00
#
_symmetry.space_group_name_H-M   'P 1'
#
loop_
_entity.id
_entity.type
_entity.pdbx_description
1 polymer ?
#
loop_
_entity_poly.entity_id
_entity_poly.type
_entity_poly.pdbx_seq_one_letter_code
_entity_poly.pdbx_strand_id
1 'polypeptide(L)'
;MLHFLHVSYNTFSHFCCWCSLLWKSNVTVFNIIHTYADCYFSLKIWNAQNGGASAVLVADNTDEPLITMDSPQEDVSSSKYIENITIPSALIEKNFGDKLKKAFNVGELVIVNLDWREAVPHPDDRVEYELWTNSNDECGHKCDTLMGFVKNFKGAAQILEQGGYAQFTPHYITWYCPQAFTISKQCKSQCINYGRYCAPDPEQDFSQGYEGKDVVIENLRQLCVYKVAKESKRPWIWWDYVTDFQIRCPMKQKKYNKECADTVIKSLGLEIKNIEKCMGDPNADSDNPVLKDEQDAQVGKGNRGDVTILPTLVINNRQYRGKLEKGAVLKAVCAGFEETTEPAVCLSNDIETNECLDHNGGCWEDKVSNITACKDTFRGRVCECPLVDSVQFKGDGYNTCEDLQKFVGYICVAIASCKSFIGHHNLSELIDGLL
;
A
#
# COMPACT_ATOMS: atom_id res chain seq x y z
N MET A 1 -35.54 29.09 20.14
CA MET A 1 -35.60 28.61 21.54
C MET A 1 -34.35 27.80 21.79
N LEU A 2 -33.38 28.38 22.50
CA LEU A 2 -32.17 27.69 22.94
C LEU A 2 -32.54 26.70 24.04
N HIS A 3 -32.22 25.43 23.87
CA HIS A 3 -32.12 24.49 24.99
C HIS A 3 -30.64 24.33 25.32
N PHE A 4 -30.23 24.93 26.43
CA PHE A 4 -28.94 24.67 27.08
C PHE A 4 -29.05 23.32 27.79
N LEU A 5 -28.26 22.34 27.38
CA LEU A 5 -28.00 21.15 28.20
C LEU A 5 -26.85 21.50 29.16
N HIS A 6 -27.24 21.85 30.39
CA HIS A 6 -26.34 22.03 31.51
C HIS A 6 -25.97 20.63 32.04
N VAL A 7 -24.73 20.19 31.84
CA VAL A 7 -24.21 19.00 32.53
C VAL A 7 -23.43 19.47 33.76
N SER A 8 -23.90 19.00 34.91
CA SER A 8 -23.40 19.32 36.25
C SER A 8 -21.97 18.78 36.47
N TYR A 9 -21.09 19.65 36.96
CA TYR A 9 -19.76 19.31 37.46
C TYR A 9 -19.88 18.54 38.77
N ASN A 10 -19.65 17.23 38.76
CA ASN A 10 -19.07 16.48 39.89
C ASN A 10 -18.93 14.99 39.54
N THR A 11 -17.73 14.56 39.13
CA THR A 11 -16.98 13.34 39.55
C THR A 11 -15.85 13.01 38.57
N PHE A 12 -14.61 13.17 39.08
CA PHE A 12 -13.33 12.47 38.84
C PHE A 12 -12.95 11.84 37.47
N SER A 13 -11.71 12.18 37.05
CA SER A 13 -10.74 11.52 36.13
C SER A 13 -11.00 11.33 34.63
N HIS A 14 -12.19 11.57 34.06
CA HIS A 14 -12.44 11.30 32.62
C HIS A 14 -12.37 12.48 31.64
N PHE A 15 -12.00 13.69 32.08
CA PHE A 15 -12.11 14.90 31.26
C PHE A 15 -10.99 15.16 30.24
N CYS A 16 -9.78 14.58 30.35
CA CYS A 16 -8.70 14.87 29.40
C CYS A 16 -8.95 14.32 27.97
N CYS A 17 -9.81 13.31 27.82
CA CYS A 17 -10.11 12.69 26.51
C CYS A 17 -11.31 13.28 25.78
N TRP A 18 -12.11 14.12 26.45
CA TRP A 18 -13.17 14.86 25.79
C TRP A 18 -12.57 16.15 25.24
N CYS A 19 -12.34 16.11 23.92
CA CYS A 19 -12.02 17.20 23.03
C CYS A 19 -12.07 18.58 23.69
N SER A 20 -10.91 19.21 23.82
CA SER A 20 -10.83 20.61 24.21
C SER A 20 -11.51 21.55 23.22
N LEU A 21 -12.04 21.10 22.07
CA LEU A 21 -13.13 21.75 21.31
C LEU A 21 -13.88 20.73 20.41
N LEU A 22 -15.06 20.25 20.83
CA LEU A 22 -16.07 19.69 19.91
C LEU A 22 -16.88 20.87 19.32
N TRP A 23 -16.56 21.30 18.10
CA TRP A 23 -17.32 22.36 17.43
C TRP A 23 -18.57 21.78 16.76
N LYS A 24 -19.64 21.61 17.55
CA LYS A 24 -20.98 21.32 17.01
C LYS A 24 -21.55 22.57 16.35
N SER A 25 -21.36 22.70 15.04
CA SER A 25 -22.26 23.46 14.18
C SER A 25 -23.18 22.47 13.46
N ASN A 26 -24.36 22.90 13.02
CA ASN A 26 -25.31 22.03 12.29
C ASN A 26 -24.77 21.52 10.94
N VAL A 27 -23.54 21.88 10.55
CA VAL A 27 -22.88 21.52 9.29
C VAL A 27 -21.37 21.30 9.49
N THR A 28 -20.93 20.67 10.59
CA THR A 28 -19.50 20.31 10.73
C THR A 28 -19.25 18.87 10.28
N VAL A 29 -18.68 18.69 9.09
CA VAL A 29 -18.30 17.37 8.50
C VAL A 29 -16.92 16.91 9.02
N PHE A 30 -16.06 17.84 9.45
CA PHE A 30 -14.66 17.59 9.83
C PHE A 30 -14.33 18.12 11.23
N ASN A 31 -13.61 17.35 12.06
CA ASN A 31 -13.04 17.84 13.31
C ASN A 31 -11.52 18.00 13.21
N ILE A 32 -11.00 19.16 13.66
CA ILE A 32 -9.57 19.41 13.84
C ILE A 32 -9.23 19.24 15.32
N ILE A 33 -8.32 18.32 15.64
CA ILE A 33 -7.92 18.02 17.02
C ILE A 33 -6.41 18.26 17.14
N HIS A 34 -5.96 19.03 18.14
CA HIS A 34 -4.53 19.17 18.39
C HIS A 34 -3.98 17.98 19.21
N THR A 35 -2.71 17.62 18.99
CA THR A 35 -2.05 16.51 19.71
C THR A 35 -1.88 16.76 21.22
N TYR A 36 -1.99 18.01 21.69
CA TYR A 36 -1.76 18.44 23.09
C TYR A 36 -2.56 17.72 24.21
N ALA A 37 -3.64 17.00 23.89
CA ALA A 37 -4.41 16.28 24.91
C ALA A 37 -3.76 14.92 25.25
N ASP A 38 -3.68 14.56 26.53
CA ASP A 38 -3.09 13.35 27.16
C ASP A 38 -3.67 11.99 26.69
N CYS A 39 -4.05 11.87 25.43
CA CYS A 39 -4.75 10.72 24.88
C CYS A 39 -4.20 10.34 23.51
N TYR A 40 -4.19 9.03 23.25
CA TYR A 40 -3.65 8.43 22.04
C TYR A 40 -4.40 8.89 20.78
N PHE A 41 -3.71 8.89 19.64
CA PHE A 41 -4.25 9.27 18.33
C PHE A 41 -5.55 8.51 18.01
N SER A 42 -5.54 7.18 18.18
CA SER A 42 -6.70 6.31 17.96
C SER A 42 -7.89 6.68 18.85
N LEU A 43 -7.65 7.01 20.13
CA LEU A 43 -8.71 7.41 21.05
C LEU A 43 -9.34 8.76 20.67
N LYS A 44 -8.54 9.73 20.17
CA LYS A 44 -9.07 11.01 19.66
C LYS A 44 -10.04 10.78 18.50
N ILE A 45 -9.66 9.93 17.55
CA ILE A 45 -10.48 9.61 16.38
C ILE A 45 -11.75 8.85 16.80
N TRP A 46 -11.62 7.86 17.67
CA TRP A 46 -12.76 7.11 18.20
C TRP A 46 -13.80 8.03 18.86
N ASN A 47 -13.34 8.97 19.69
CA ASN A 47 -14.24 9.93 20.33
C ASN A 47 -14.89 10.88 19.32
N ALA A 48 -14.16 11.33 18.30
CA ALA A 48 -14.71 12.17 17.24
C ALA A 48 -15.76 11.42 16.40
N GLN A 49 -15.51 10.16 16.07
CA GLN A 49 -16.46 9.28 15.39
C GLN A 49 -17.75 9.12 16.19
N ASN A 50 -17.66 8.81 17.48
CA ASN A 50 -18.82 8.74 18.37
C ASN A 50 -19.53 10.09 18.53
N GLY A 51 -18.82 11.20 18.31
CA GLY A 51 -19.35 12.56 18.23
C GLY A 51 -20.08 12.88 16.92
N GLY A 52 -20.08 11.98 15.93
CA GLY A 52 -20.73 12.15 14.63
C GLY A 52 -19.84 12.80 13.56
N ALA A 53 -18.52 12.85 13.75
CA ALA A 53 -17.59 13.33 12.72
C ALA A 53 -17.62 12.43 11.49
N SER A 54 -17.48 13.00 10.29
CA SER A 54 -17.31 12.21 9.06
C SER A 54 -15.83 11.96 8.73
N ALA A 55 -14.92 12.81 9.23
CA ALA A 55 -13.48 12.65 9.16
C ALA A 55 -12.76 13.49 10.23
N VAL A 56 -11.48 13.18 10.49
CA VAL A 56 -10.67 13.83 11.52
C VAL A 56 -9.31 14.25 10.97
N LEU A 57 -8.92 15.50 11.22
CA LEU A 57 -7.55 15.97 11.06
C LEU A 57 -6.93 16.17 12.44
N VAL A 58 -5.83 15.49 12.72
CA VAL A 58 -5.08 15.70 13.95
C VAL A 58 -3.89 16.59 13.62
N ALA A 59 -3.88 17.81 14.16
CA ALA A 59 -2.79 18.75 13.96
C ALA A 59 -1.68 18.51 14.98
N ASP A 60 -0.45 18.39 14.48
CA ASP A 60 0.74 18.33 15.31
C ASP A 60 0.84 19.56 16.24
N ASN A 61 1.48 19.38 17.39
CA ASN A 61 1.77 20.45 18.35
C ASN A 61 3.18 21.01 18.17
N THR A 62 4.04 20.31 17.45
CA THR A 62 5.43 20.69 17.20
C THR A 62 5.61 21.00 15.72
N ASP A 63 6.47 21.97 15.42
CA ASP A 63 6.83 22.31 14.04
C ASP A 63 7.96 21.37 13.59
N GLU A 64 7.59 20.15 13.21
CA GLU A 64 8.50 19.08 12.82
C GLU A 64 7.93 18.27 11.64
N PRO A 65 8.77 17.50 10.91
CA PRO A 65 8.27 16.55 9.93
C PRO A 65 7.31 15.54 10.59
N LEU A 66 6.20 15.25 9.91
CA LEU A 66 5.20 14.33 10.43
C LEU A 66 5.81 12.96 10.74
N ILE A 67 5.71 12.55 11.99
CA ILE A 67 6.10 11.21 12.42
C ILE A 67 4.90 10.28 12.44
N THR A 68 5.17 8.98 12.39
CA THR A 68 4.11 7.99 12.62
C THR A 68 3.79 7.96 14.10
N MET A 69 2.53 8.22 14.41
CA MET A 69 2.01 8.08 15.76
C MET A 69 1.89 6.57 16.05
N ASP A 70 2.97 5.98 16.55
CA ASP A 70 2.99 4.66 17.16
C ASP A 70 3.40 4.85 18.62
N SER A 71 2.46 4.69 19.54
CA SER A 71 2.77 4.75 20.97
C SER A 71 3.15 3.34 21.45
N PRO A 72 4.36 3.13 22.00
CA PRO A 72 4.80 1.83 22.52
C PRO A 72 3.92 1.24 23.64
N GLN A 73 3.02 2.03 24.23
CA GLN A 73 2.04 1.59 25.23
C GLN A 73 0.71 1.09 24.61
N GLU A 74 0.64 0.97 23.29
CA GLU A 74 -0.54 0.57 22.50
C GLU A 74 -0.86 -0.95 22.54
N ASP A 75 -0.60 -1.63 23.66
CA ASP A 75 -0.54 -3.09 23.62
C ASP A 75 -1.88 -3.82 23.79
N VAL A 76 -2.96 -3.19 24.29
CA VAL A 76 -4.24 -3.91 24.43
C VAL A 76 -5.50 -3.03 24.34
N SER A 77 -5.47 -1.79 24.83
CA SER A 77 -6.67 -0.93 24.86
C SER A 77 -6.91 -0.17 23.56
N SER A 78 -5.83 0.19 22.85
CA SER A 78 -5.85 0.93 21.58
C SER A 78 -6.27 0.08 20.39
N SER A 79 -5.93 -1.21 20.36
CA SER A 79 -6.35 -2.14 19.30
C SER A 79 -7.87 -2.18 19.15
N LYS A 80 -8.60 -2.17 20.28
CA LYS A 80 -10.06 -2.09 20.31
C LYS A 80 -10.63 -0.85 19.62
N TYR A 81 -9.92 0.28 19.65
CA TYR A 81 -10.36 1.49 18.95
C TYR A 81 -10.05 1.38 17.45
N ILE A 82 -8.84 0.97 17.09
CA ILE A 82 -8.37 0.90 15.70
C ILE A 82 -9.27 0.00 14.84
N GLU A 83 -9.71 -1.14 15.38
CA GLU A 83 -10.64 -2.05 14.70
C GLU A 83 -12.00 -1.40 14.38
N ASN A 84 -12.49 -0.53 15.26
CA ASN A 84 -13.84 0.04 15.16
C ASN A 84 -13.87 1.44 14.52
N ILE A 85 -12.71 2.06 14.25
CA ILE A 85 -12.63 3.32 13.51
C ILE A 85 -12.94 3.06 12.04
N THR A 86 -13.93 3.78 11.53
CA THR A 86 -14.42 3.70 10.14
C THR A 86 -14.29 5.03 9.40
N ILE A 87 -14.08 6.14 10.13
CA ILE A 87 -13.93 7.46 9.51
C ILE A 87 -12.48 7.72 9.06
N PRO A 88 -12.27 8.41 7.92
CA PRO A 88 -10.95 8.87 7.50
C PRO A 88 -10.28 9.74 8.56
N SER A 89 -9.00 9.50 8.78
CA SER A 89 -8.20 10.27 9.72
C SER A 89 -6.81 10.54 9.17
N ALA A 90 -6.29 11.74 9.41
CA ALA A 90 -4.96 12.14 8.95
C ALA A 90 -4.25 12.99 10.01
N LEU A 91 -2.95 12.76 10.19
CA LEU A 91 -2.07 13.67 10.91
C LEU A 91 -1.62 14.77 9.95
N ILE A 92 -1.66 16.03 10.39
CA ILE A 92 -1.27 17.19 9.59
C ILE A 92 -0.26 18.04 10.34
N GLU A 93 0.59 18.75 9.58
CA GLU A 93 1.58 19.67 10.14
C GLU A 93 0.91 20.75 11.00
N LYS A 94 1.61 21.15 12.07
CA LYS A 94 1.17 22.22 12.96
C LYS A 94 0.81 23.49 12.20
N ASN A 95 1.68 23.93 11.29
CA ASN A 95 1.47 25.15 10.52
C ASN A 95 0.20 25.10 9.65
N PHE A 96 -0.07 23.94 9.04
CA PHE A 96 -1.30 23.75 8.26
C PHE A 96 -2.54 23.77 9.17
N GLY A 97 -2.50 23.06 10.31
CA GLY A 97 -3.57 23.08 11.31
C GLY A 97 -3.88 24.49 11.85
N ASP A 98 -2.83 25.29 12.13
CA ASP A 98 -2.97 26.67 12.61
C ASP A 98 -3.61 27.59 11.55
N LYS A 99 -3.28 27.40 10.27
CA LYS A 99 -3.92 28.14 9.16
C LYS A 99 -5.40 27.80 9.03
N LEU A 100 -5.78 26.52 9.08
CA LEU A 100 -7.18 26.09 9.04
C LEU A 100 -7.98 26.70 10.20
N LYS A 101 -7.40 26.65 11.41
CA LYS A 101 -7.99 27.24 12.61
C LYS A 101 -8.20 28.75 12.49
N LYS A 102 -7.23 29.45 11.91
CA LYS A 102 -7.32 30.90 11.68
C LYS A 102 -8.43 31.25 10.68
N ALA A 103 -8.50 30.58 9.54
CA ALA A 103 -9.52 30.80 8.52
C ALA A 103 -10.94 30.61 9.11
N PHE A 104 -11.13 29.52 9.86
CA PHE A 104 -12.39 29.24 10.54
C PHE A 104 -12.78 30.33 11.57
N ASN A 105 -11.82 30.78 12.39
CA ASN A 105 -12.07 31.81 13.41
C ASN A 105 -12.49 33.17 12.83
N VAL A 106 -12.13 33.45 11.57
CA VAL A 106 -12.51 34.67 10.86
C VAL A 106 -13.88 34.51 10.14
N GLY A 107 -14.49 33.33 10.22
CA GLY A 107 -15.80 33.03 9.64
C GLY A 107 -15.75 32.57 8.19
N GLU A 108 -14.57 32.20 7.67
CA GLU A 108 -14.43 31.65 6.32
C GLU A 108 -14.92 30.21 6.25
N LEU A 109 -15.57 29.85 5.14
CA LEU A 109 -15.91 28.46 4.85
C LEU A 109 -14.64 27.74 4.37
N VAL A 110 -14.23 26.71 5.12
CA VAL A 110 -13.07 25.87 4.78
C VAL A 110 -13.56 24.52 4.28
N ILE A 111 -13.26 24.20 3.01
CA ILE A 111 -13.55 22.90 2.40
C ILE A 111 -12.25 22.12 2.30
N VAL A 112 -12.24 20.91 2.86
CA VAL A 112 -11.10 19.98 2.79
C VAL A 112 -11.53 18.76 2.00
N ASN A 113 -10.73 18.40 1.00
CA ASN A 113 -10.86 17.15 0.26
C ASN A 113 -9.72 16.20 0.68
N LEU A 114 -10.06 14.95 1.01
CA LEU A 114 -9.10 13.89 1.32
C LEU A 114 -9.11 12.88 0.18
N ASP A 115 -8.10 12.96 -0.69
CA ASP A 115 -7.96 12.06 -1.83
C ASP A 115 -6.77 11.11 -1.63
N TRP A 116 -7.08 9.82 -1.49
CA TRP A 116 -6.08 8.76 -1.31
C TRP A 116 -5.58 8.17 -2.62
N ARG A 117 -6.20 8.52 -3.77
CA ARG A 117 -5.78 8.05 -5.10
C ARG A 117 -4.44 8.66 -5.53
N GLU A 118 -4.09 9.80 -4.95
CA GLU A 118 -2.82 10.51 -5.18
C GLU A 118 -1.85 10.37 -3.98
N ALA A 119 -2.12 9.43 -3.06
CA ALA A 119 -1.32 9.30 -1.83
C ALA A 119 0.06 8.65 -2.05
N VAL A 120 0.25 8.01 -3.21
CA VAL A 120 1.45 7.21 -3.53
C VAL A 120 2.05 7.70 -4.85
N PRO A 121 3.39 7.76 -4.99
CA PRO A 121 4.01 8.06 -6.27
C PRO A 121 3.63 7.04 -7.34
N HIS A 122 3.51 7.48 -8.59
CA HIS A 122 3.12 6.65 -9.74
C HIS A 122 3.94 6.99 -10.99
N PRO A 123 5.24 6.65 -10.99
CA PRO A 123 6.17 7.14 -12.01
C PRO A 123 6.01 6.48 -13.38
N ASP A 124 5.46 5.26 -13.43
CA ASP A 124 5.35 4.43 -14.63
C ASP A 124 4.25 3.35 -14.50
N ASP A 125 4.25 2.40 -15.43
CA ASP A 125 3.27 1.31 -15.57
C ASP A 125 3.50 0.12 -14.63
N ARG A 126 4.49 0.18 -13.73
CA ARG A 126 4.80 -0.86 -12.77
C ARG A 126 4.81 -0.32 -11.34
N VAL A 127 4.35 -1.15 -10.41
CA VAL A 127 4.37 -0.81 -8.98
C VAL A 127 5.38 -1.67 -8.23
N GLU A 128 6.37 -1.03 -7.61
CA GLU A 128 7.22 -1.68 -6.61
C GLU A 128 6.56 -1.59 -5.24
N TYR A 129 6.38 -2.74 -4.59
CA TYR A 129 5.89 -2.76 -3.22
C TYR A 129 6.62 -3.76 -2.34
N GLU A 130 6.70 -3.41 -1.07
CA GLU A 130 7.42 -4.14 -0.04
C GLU A 130 6.49 -4.46 1.12
N LEU A 131 6.69 -5.61 1.75
CA LEU A 131 6.06 -5.94 3.03
C LEU A 131 7.14 -6.23 4.05
N TRP A 132 7.30 -5.30 4.99
CA TRP A 132 8.12 -5.46 6.19
C TRP A 132 7.31 -6.17 7.25
N THR A 133 7.79 -7.34 7.68
CA THR A 133 7.04 -8.25 8.55
C THR A 133 7.94 -9.09 9.46
N ASN A 134 7.34 -9.99 10.23
CA ASN A 134 8.01 -10.99 11.05
C ASN A 134 7.30 -12.35 10.90
N SER A 135 8.04 -13.46 10.99
CA SER A 135 7.48 -14.82 10.94
C SER A 135 6.97 -15.34 12.29
N ASN A 136 7.09 -14.55 13.37
CA ASN A 136 6.45 -14.82 14.65
C ASN A 136 4.91 -14.96 14.50
N ASP A 137 4.32 -16.02 15.05
CA ASP A 137 2.86 -16.27 15.07
C ASP A 137 2.25 -16.26 16.49
N GLU A 138 3.01 -15.91 17.53
CA GLU A 138 2.59 -15.93 18.94
C GLU A 138 2.47 -14.54 19.61
N CYS A 139 2.59 -13.44 18.85
CA CYS A 139 2.44 -12.08 19.38
C CYS A 139 0.98 -11.58 19.53
N GLY A 140 0.03 -12.51 19.70
CA GLY A 140 -1.40 -12.23 19.87
C GLY A 140 -2.05 -11.58 18.63
N HIS A 141 -2.95 -10.63 18.85
CA HIS A 141 -3.78 -10.05 17.79
C HIS A 141 -2.98 -9.39 16.65
N LYS A 142 -1.79 -8.83 16.96
CA LYS A 142 -0.89 -8.24 15.94
C LYS A 142 -0.47 -9.31 14.92
N CYS A 143 -0.07 -10.48 15.40
CA CYS A 143 0.31 -11.63 14.57
C CYS A 143 -0.90 -12.18 13.81
N ASP A 144 -2.05 -12.33 14.48
CA ASP A 144 -3.28 -12.83 13.85
C ASP A 144 -3.75 -11.95 12.67
N THR A 145 -3.69 -10.63 12.84
CA THR A 145 -4.05 -9.65 11.80
C THR A 145 -3.13 -9.76 10.60
N LEU A 146 -1.82 -9.84 10.83
CA LEU A 146 -0.81 -9.99 9.80
C LEU A 146 -0.97 -11.32 9.04
N MET A 147 -1.15 -12.43 9.74
CA MET A 147 -1.41 -13.74 9.13
C MET A 147 -2.68 -13.71 8.27
N GLY A 148 -3.75 -13.11 8.79
CA GLY A 148 -5.00 -12.89 8.07
C GLY A 148 -4.80 -12.08 6.80
N PHE A 149 -4.04 -10.98 6.87
CA PHE A 149 -3.71 -10.16 5.71
C PHE A 149 -2.93 -10.95 4.65
N VAL A 150 -1.82 -11.59 5.03
CA VAL A 150 -0.97 -12.34 4.09
C VAL A 150 -1.77 -13.41 3.37
N LYS A 151 -2.63 -14.14 4.10
CA LYS A 151 -3.54 -15.14 3.54
C LYS A 151 -4.56 -14.53 2.56
N ASN A 152 -5.18 -13.41 2.92
CA ASN A 152 -6.24 -12.79 2.13
C ASN A 152 -5.71 -12.03 0.91
N PHE A 153 -4.49 -11.48 1.00
CA PHE A 153 -3.88 -10.68 -0.06
C PHE A 153 -3.12 -11.52 -1.09
N LYS A 154 -2.66 -12.73 -0.71
CA LYS A 154 -1.96 -13.69 -1.57
C LYS A 154 -2.49 -13.78 -3.01
N GLY A 155 -3.81 -13.93 -3.19
CA GLY A 155 -4.39 -14.06 -4.53
C GLY A 155 -4.23 -12.80 -5.40
N ALA A 156 -4.40 -11.61 -4.80
CA ALA A 156 -4.20 -10.36 -5.50
C ALA A 156 -2.72 -10.14 -5.85
N ALA A 157 -1.83 -10.43 -4.91
CA ALA A 157 -0.38 -10.36 -5.13
C ALA A 157 0.08 -11.29 -6.26
N GLN A 158 -0.39 -12.55 -6.25
CA GLN A 158 -0.08 -13.52 -7.31
C GLN A 158 -0.53 -13.04 -8.70
N ILE A 159 -1.73 -12.45 -8.81
CA ILE A 159 -2.21 -11.90 -10.09
C ILE A 159 -1.32 -10.76 -10.58
N LEU A 160 -0.97 -9.82 -9.69
CA LEU A 160 -0.14 -8.68 -10.02
C LEU A 160 1.28 -9.10 -10.45
N GLU A 161 1.91 -10.00 -9.69
CA GLU A 161 3.27 -10.47 -9.96
C GLU A 161 3.34 -11.38 -11.19
N GLN A 162 2.40 -12.31 -11.38
CA GLN A 162 2.37 -13.19 -12.56
C GLN A 162 2.05 -12.43 -13.83
N GLY A 163 1.24 -11.37 -13.74
CA GLY A 163 0.95 -10.46 -14.84
C GLY A 163 2.10 -9.51 -15.19
N GLY A 164 3.14 -9.42 -14.34
CA GLY A 164 4.25 -8.49 -14.52
C GLY A 164 3.92 -7.03 -14.18
N TYR A 165 2.76 -6.77 -13.61
CA TYR A 165 2.29 -5.42 -13.26
C TYR A 165 2.96 -4.87 -12.00
N ALA A 166 3.42 -5.74 -11.11
CA ALA A 166 4.04 -5.29 -9.87
C ALA A 166 5.27 -6.13 -9.50
N GLN A 167 6.20 -5.50 -8.80
CA GLN A 167 7.39 -6.13 -8.25
C GLN A 167 7.32 -6.12 -6.72
N PHE A 168 6.99 -7.28 -6.16
CA PHE A 168 6.96 -7.49 -4.71
C PHE A 168 8.34 -7.86 -4.15
N THR A 169 8.70 -7.34 -2.98
CA THR A 169 9.85 -7.80 -2.19
C THR A 169 9.48 -7.95 -0.70
N PRO A 170 9.60 -9.14 -0.09
CA PRO A 170 9.39 -9.32 1.34
C PRO A 170 10.62 -8.86 2.13
N HIS A 171 10.38 -8.24 3.28
CA HIS A 171 11.43 -7.79 4.19
C HIS A 171 11.13 -8.19 5.63
N TYR A 172 12.19 -8.41 6.40
CA TYR A 172 12.10 -8.79 7.82
C TYR A 172 12.99 -7.89 8.65
N ILE A 173 12.39 -7.25 9.64
CA ILE A 173 13.14 -6.41 10.57
C ILE A 173 14.12 -7.28 11.35
N THR A 174 15.35 -6.80 11.53
CA THR A 174 16.31 -7.46 12.41
C THR A 174 16.89 -6.45 13.39
N TRP A 175 16.92 -6.83 14.65
CA TRP A 175 17.57 -6.06 15.69
C TRP A 175 19.01 -6.53 15.85
N TYR A 176 19.78 -5.82 16.66
CA TYR A 176 21.11 -6.27 17.05
C TYR A 176 21.28 -6.17 18.56
N CYS A 177 22.16 -7.01 19.07
CA CYS A 177 22.59 -7.02 20.44
C CYS A 177 23.92 -6.28 20.55
N PRO A 178 24.03 -5.22 21.38
CA PRO A 178 25.27 -4.48 21.51
C PRO A 178 26.43 -5.37 21.97
N GLN A 179 27.63 -5.10 21.47
CA GLN A 179 28.80 -5.98 21.65
C GLN A 179 29.09 -6.32 23.12
N ALA A 180 28.86 -5.37 24.03
CA ALA A 180 29.03 -5.54 25.48
C ALA A 180 28.13 -6.63 26.09
N PHE A 181 27.02 -6.99 25.44
CA PHE A 181 26.03 -7.95 25.94
C PHE A 181 26.01 -9.28 25.19
N THR A 182 26.93 -9.48 24.24
CA THR A 182 27.00 -10.70 23.39
C THR A 182 27.10 -12.01 24.19
N ILE A 183 27.74 -11.96 25.36
CA ILE A 183 27.88 -13.13 26.24
C ILE A 183 26.65 -13.40 27.12
N SER A 184 25.72 -12.45 27.22
CA SER A 184 24.53 -12.56 28.06
C SER A 184 23.61 -13.69 27.59
N LYS A 185 22.82 -14.24 28.51
CA LYS A 185 21.85 -15.29 28.19
C LYS A 185 20.82 -14.79 27.18
N GLN A 186 20.34 -13.55 27.37
CA GLN A 186 19.34 -12.91 26.52
C GLN A 186 19.85 -12.76 25.09
N CYS A 187 21.07 -12.26 24.91
CA CYS A 187 21.63 -12.12 23.57
C CYS A 187 21.80 -13.47 22.87
N LYS A 188 22.27 -14.48 23.59
CA LYS A 188 22.47 -15.84 23.03
C LYS A 188 21.17 -16.55 22.68
N SER A 189 20.08 -16.30 23.41
CA SER A 189 18.77 -16.89 23.09
C SER A 189 18.07 -16.17 21.95
N GLN A 190 18.21 -14.85 21.86
CA GLN A 190 17.42 -14.05 20.93
C GLN A 190 18.10 -13.75 19.59
N CYS A 191 19.40 -14.06 19.46
CA CYS A 191 20.19 -13.67 18.32
C CYS A 191 20.95 -14.82 17.67
N ILE A 192 21.22 -14.66 16.38
CA ILE A 192 22.18 -15.45 15.61
C ILE A 192 23.39 -14.60 15.22
N ASN A 193 24.39 -15.23 14.60
CA ASN A 193 25.63 -14.59 14.15
C ASN A 193 26.29 -13.73 15.25
N TYR A 194 26.38 -14.28 16.46
CA TYR A 194 27.00 -13.63 17.63
C TYR A 194 26.39 -12.28 18.01
N GLY A 195 25.06 -12.14 17.90
CA GLY A 195 24.35 -10.94 18.33
C GLY A 195 24.11 -9.92 17.21
N ARG A 196 24.52 -10.20 15.98
CA ARG A 196 24.34 -9.27 14.84
C ARG A 196 22.90 -9.18 14.36
N TYR A 197 22.15 -10.28 14.47
CA TYR A 197 20.76 -10.35 14.02
C TYR A 197 19.90 -11.01 15.10
N CYS A 198 18.91 -10.28 15.57
CA CYS A 198 18.06 -10.65 16.69
C CYS A 198 16.59 -10.40 16.37
N ALA A 199 15.72 -11.13 17.06
CA ALA A 199 14.29 -10.85 17.11
C ALA A 199 13.83 -10.82 18.58
N PRO A 200 12.75 -10.10 18.90
CA PRO A 200 12.12 -10.22 20.21
C PRO A 200 11.62 -11.65 20.45
N ASP A 201 11.53 -12.01 21.72
CA ASP A 201 10.98 -13.29 22.14
C ASP A 201 9.51 -13.40 21.72
N PRO A 202 9.06 -14.51 21.09
CA PRO A 202 7.77 -14.59 20.43
C PRO A 202 6.58 -14.28 21.34
N GLU A 203 6.58 -14.89 22.53
CA GLU A 203 5.57 -14.71 23.58
C GLU A 203 5.96 -13.64 24.62
N GLN A 204 7.08 -12.95 24.42
CA GLN A 204 7.69 -12.03 25.40
C GLN A 204 8.03 -12.70 26.74
N ASP A 205 8.33 -14.01 26.72
CA ASP A 205 8.65 -14.80 27.91
C ASP A 205 9.83 -15.75 27.65
N PHE A 206 11.02 -15.30 28.06
CA PHE A 206 12.28 -16.04 27.94
C PHE A 206 12.34 -17.41 28.65
N SER A 207 11.29 -17.82 29.37
CA SER A 207 11.25 -19.08 30.11
C SER A 207 10.55 -20.23 29.38
N GLN A 208 9.83 -19.94 28.29
CA GLN A 208 9.02 -20.90 27.55
C GLN A 208 9.03 -20.59 26.05
N GLY A 209 8.38 -21.45 25.27
CA GLY A 209 8.20 -21.18 23.84
C GLY A 209 9.47 -21.34 23.01
N TYR A 210 9.45 -20.70 21.85
CA TYR A 210 10.60 -20.56 20.96
C TYR A 210 11.39 -19.32 21.34
N GLU A 211 12.67 -19.26 20.97
CA GLU A 211 13.48 -18.07 21.26
C GLU A 211 13.54 -17.15 20.03
N GLY A 212 13.87 -15.87 20.22
CA GLY A 212 14.01 -14.92 19.11
C GLY A 212 14.98 -15.37 18.03
N LYS A 213 16.03 -16.15 18.36
CA LYS A 213 16.93 -16.71 17.34
C LYS A 213 16.21 -17.65 16.36
N ASP A 214 15.20 -18.40 16.83
CA ASP A 214 14.43 -19.31 15.98
C ASP A 214 13.60 -18.51 14.97
N VAL A 215 13.06 -17.37 15.41
CA VAL A 215 12.39 -16.40 14.55
C VAL A 215 13.32 -15.80 13.50
N VAL A 216 14.54 -15.42 13.88
CA VAL A 216 15.53 -14.91 12.90
C VAL A 216 15.89 -15.98 11.88
N ILE A 217 16.04 -17.24 12.31
CA ILE A 217 16.34 -18.36 11.41
C ILE A 217 15.21 -18.58 10.40
N GLU A 218 13.95 -18.49 10.82
CA GLU A 218 12.81 -18.62 9.90
C GLU A 218 12.64 -17.38 9.01
N ASN A 219 12.87 -16.16 9.52
CA ASN A 219 12.91 -14.94 8.69
C ASN A 219 13.96 -15.07 7.58
N LEU A 220 15.18 -15.52 7.94
CA LEU A 220 16.25 -15.80 6.98
C LEU A 220 15.84 -16.87 5.96
N ARG A 221 15.15 -17.93 6.41
CA ARG A 221 14.63 -18.98 5.52
C ARG A 221 13.61 -18.42 4.53
N GLN A 222 12.67 -17.59 4.99
CA GLN A 222 11.65 -16.97 4.15
C GLN A 222 12.26 -16.04 3.10
N LEU A 223 13.26 -15.24 3.48
CA LEU A 223 14.05 -14.42 2.53
C LEU A 223 14.75 -15.28 1.49
N CYS A 224 15.35 -16.39 1.90
CA CYS A 224 16.02 -17.31 0.98
C CYS A 224 15.06 -18.08 0.07
N VAL A 225 13.86 -18.44 0.56
CA VAL A 225 12.78 -18.98 -0.28
C VAL A 225 12.41 -17.99 -1.37
N TYR A 226 12.19 -16.72 -1.02
CA TYR A 226 11.89 -15.67 -2.01
C TYR A 226 13.03 -15.51 -3.02
N LYS A 227 14.29 -15.45 -2.56
CA LYS A 227 15.46 -15.31 -3.44
C LYS A 227 15.58 -16.46 -4.45
N VAL A 228 15.48 -17.70 -3.99
CA VAL A 228 15.54 -18.89 -4.86
C VAL A 228 14.34 -18.96 -5.80
N ALA A 229 13.15 -18.58 -5.33
CA ALA A 229 11.94 -18.52 -6.16
C ALA A 229 12.06 -17.44 -7.25
N LYS A 230 12.64 -16.28 -6.93
CA LYS A 230 12.92 -15.18 -7.87
C LYS A 230 13.93 -15.60 -8.94
N GLU A 231 15.02 -16.29 -8.56
CA GLU A 231 15.99 -16.88 -9.49
C GLU A 231 15.32 -17.90 -10.43
N SER A 232 14.30 -18.60 -9.95
CA SER A 232 13.46 -19.52 -10.72
C SER A 232 12.30 -18.85 -11.48
N LYS A 233 12.28 -17.51 -11.56
CA LYS A 233 11.24 -16.69 -12.22
C LYS A 233 9.82 -16.92 -11.70
N ARG A 234 9.67 -17.28 -10.42
CA ARG A 234 8.38 -17.51 -9.75
C ARG A 234 8.36 -16.84 -8.36
N PRO A 235 8.63 -15.52 -8.24
CA PRO A 235 8.76 -14.84 -6.94
C PRO A 235 7.50 -14.98 -6.05
N TRP A 236 6.33 -15.08 -6.67
CA TRP A 236 5.03 -15.24 -6.00
C TRP A 236 4.89 -16.53 -5.17
N ILE A 237 5.79 -17.51 -5.33
CA ILE A 237 5.85 -18.71 -4.48
C ILE A 237 6.12 -18.36 -3.02
N TRP A 238 6.75 -17.21 -2.74
CA TRP A 238 6.92 -16.76 -1.36
C TRP A 238 5.58 -16.67 -0.62
N TRP A 239 4.52 -16.15 -1.27
CA TRP A 239 3.17 -16.11 -0.68
C TRP A 239 2.64 -17.50 -0.36
N ASP A 240 2.90 -18.49 -1.22
CA ASP A 240 2.55 -19.88 -0.95
C ASP A 240 3.31 -20.42 0.26
N TYR A 241 4.62 -20.18 0.32
CA TYR A 241 5.45 -20.64 1.44
C TYR A 241 4.99 -20.05 2.77
N VAL A 242 4.86 -18.73 2.90
CA VAL A 242 4.53 -18.12 4.20
C VAL A 242 3.14 -18.49 4.67
N THR A 243 2.16 -18.61 3.75
CA THR A 243 0.80 -19.05 4.10
C THR A 243 0.76 -20.51 4.52
N ASP A 244 1.45 -21.40 3.79
CA ASP A 244 1.49 -22.82 4.13
C ASP A 244 2.31 -23.09 5.39
N PHE A 245 3.40 -22.35 5.61
CA PHE A 245 4.23 -22.44 6.81
C PHE A 245 3.42 -22.05 8.05
N GLN A 246 2.71 -20.92 8.03
CA GLN A 246 1.84 -20.50 9.14
C GLN A 246 0.79 -21.56 9.49
N ILE A 247 0.23 -22.25 8.50
CA ILE A 247 -0.80 -23.28 8.72
C ILE A 247 -0.18 -24.59 9.24
N ARG A 248 0.96 -25.02 8.69
CA ARG A 248 1.53 -26.36 8.90
C ARG A 248 2.54 -26.40 10.04
N CYS A 249 3.21 -25.29 10.32
CA CYS A 249 4.34 -25.18 11.23
C CYS A 249 4.11 -24.23 12.43
N PRO A 250 2.94 -24.23 13.09
CA PRO A 250 2.65 -23.25 14.13
C PRO A 250 3.49 -23.47 15.40
N MET A 251 3.89 -22.38 16.06
CA MET A 251 4.66 -22.42 17.31
C MET A 251 3.89 -23.13 18.44
N LYS A 252 2.58 -22.84 18.60
CA LYS A 252 1.66 -23.57 19.50
C LYS A 252 1.76 -25.10 19.44
N GLN A 253 2.05 -25.67 18.26
CA GLN A 253 2.16 -27.12 18.08
C GLN A 253 3.60 -27.63 18.13
N LYS A 254 4.58 -26.77 18.47
CA LYS A 254 6.01 -27.07 18.46
C LYS A 254 6.52 -27.56 17.10
N LYS A 255 5.96 -27.02 16.02
CA LYS A 255 6.33 -27.35 14.63
C LYS A 255 7.12 -26.24 13.95
N TYR A 256 7.45 -25.17 14.66
CA TYR A 256 8.24 -24.06 14.15
C TYR A 256 9.72 -24.46 14.10
N ASN A 257 10.08 -25.26 13.09
CA ASN A 257 11.42 -25.85 12.96
C ASN A 257 11.77 -26.15 11.51
N LYS A 258 13.03 -26.52 11.30
CA LYS A 258 13.59 -26.84 9.98
C LYS A 258 12.85 -27.99 9.31
N GLU A 259 12.52 -29.05 10.03
CA GLU A 259 11.90 -30.24 9.45
C GLU A 259 10.52 -29.93 8.86
N CYS A 260 9.74 -29.10 9.55
CA CYS A 260 8.45 -28.63 9.06
C CYS A 260 8.63 -27.71 7.85
N ALA A 261 9.53 -26.73 7.95
CA ALA A 261 9.84 -25.81 6.87
C ALA A 261 10.27 -26.55 5.58
N ASP A 262 11.18 -27.53 5.69
CA ASP A 262 11.66 -28.35 4.59
C ASP A 262 10.53 -29.13 3.90
N THR A 263 9.51 -29.54 4.66
CA THR A 263 8.33 -30.21 4.11
C THR A 263 7.48 -29.25 3.28
N VAL A 264 7.31 -28.00 3.73
CA VAL A 264 6.63 -26.95 2.96
C VAL A 264 7.41 -26.62 1.68
N ILE A 265 8.72 -26.39 1.79
CA ILE A 265 9.63 -26.11 0.66
C ILE A 265 9.51 -27.20 -0.41
N LYS A 266 9.58 -28.47 -0.02
CA LYS A 266 9.43 -29.61 -0.96
C LYS A 266 8.07 -29.60 -1.65
N SER A 267 7.00 -29.31 -0.91
CA SER A 267 5.65 -29.28 -1.50
C SER A 267 5.46 -28.18 -2.54
N LEU A 268 6.29 -27.14 -2.52
CA LEU A 268 6.31 -26.04 -3.50
C LEU A 268 7.29 -26.28 -4.66
N GLY A 269 7.97 -27.43 -4.68
CA GLY A 269 8.92 -27.80 -5.74
C GLY A 269 10.18 -26.93 -5.74
N LEU A 270 10.62 -26.44 -4.57
CA LEU A 270 11.89 -25.74 -4.40
C LEU A 270 12.98 -26.68 -3.88
N GLU A 271 14.22 -26.45 -4.31
CA GLU A 271 15.36 -27.24 -3.86
C GLU A 271 15.91 -26.73 -2.52
N ILE A 272 15.77 -27.55 -1.47
CA ILE A 272 16.26 -27.23 -0.11
C ILE A 272 17.74 -26.84 -0.11
N LYS A 273 18.57 -27.52 -0.90
CA LYS A 273 20.03 -27.23 -0.94
C LYS A 273 20.34 -25.79 -1.35
N ASN A 274 19.56 -25.21 -2.26
CA ASN A 274 19.75 -23.83 -2.71
C ASN A 274 19.34 -22.84 -1.61
N ILE A 275 18.30 -23.18 -0.86
CA ILE A 275 17.84 -22.39 0.30
C ILE A 275 18.87 -22.47 1.43
N GLU A 276 19.35 -23.66 1.80
CA GLU A 276 20.40 -23.83 2.81
C GLU A 276 21.69 -23.10 2.44
N LYS A 277 22.08 -23.15 1.15
CA LYS A 277 23.23 -22.39 0.63
C LYS A 277 23.01 -20.88 0.77
N CYS A 278 21.80 -20.38 0.52
CA CYS A 278 21.46 -18.98 0.71
C CYS A 278 21.49 -18.58 2.19
N MET A 279 20.96 -19.42 3.09
CA MET A 279 20.92 -19.15 4.53
C MET A 279 22.33 -19.09 5.13
N GLY A 280 23.25 -19.93 4.66
CA GLY A 280 24.60 -20.03 5.23
C GLY A 280 24.59 -20.58 6.66
N ASP A 281 25.65 -20.31 7.43
CA ASP A 281 25.77 -20.74 8.82
C ASP A 281 25.24 -19.64 9.78
N PRO A 282 24.11 -19.86 10.47
CA PRO A 282 23.57 -18.90 11.44
C PRO A 282 24.44 -18.81 12.71
N ASN A 283 25.33 -19.76 12.95
CA ASN A 283 26.20 -19.75 14.13
C ASN A 283 27.56 -19.12 13.85
N ALA A 284 27.84 -18.66 12.63
CA ALA A 284 29.11 -18.05 12.29
C ALA A 284 29.30 -16.70 12.99
N ASP A 285 30.51 -16.41 13.49
CA ASP A 285 30.90 -15.07 13.96
C ASP A 285 31.25 -14.15 12.78
N SER A 286 30.32 -13.99 11.86
CA SER A 286 30.45 -13.16 10.67
C SER A 286 29.09 -12.61 10.25
N ASP A 287 29.11 -11.57 9.41
CA ASP A 287 27.90 -11.04 8.82
C ASP A 287 27.24 -12.10 7.92
N ASN A 288 25.90 -12.15 7.98
CA ASN A 288 25.10 -12.92 7.04
C ASN A 288 24.70 -11.97 5.91
N PRO A 289 25.09 -12.20 4.64
CA PRO A 289 24.80 -11.26 3.56
C PRO A 289 23.32 -10.93 3.40
N VAL A 290 22.44 -11.92 3.57
CA VAL A 290 20.98 -11.73 3.41
C VAL A 290 20.43 -10.82 4.52
N LEU A 291 20.79 -11.08 5.78
CA LEU A 291 20.30 -10.26 6.90
C LEU A 291 21.00 -8.91 6.99
N LYS A 292 22.23 -8.80 6.47
CA LYS A 292 22.92 -7.52 6.33
C LYS A 292 22.20 -6.62 5.33
N ASP A 293 21.79 -7.18 4.19
CA ASP A 293 20.99 -6.46 3.19
C ASP A 293 19.67 -5.97 3.80
N GLU A 294 19.02 -6.76 4.68
CA GLU A 294 17.81 -6.33 5.40
C GLU A 294 18.05 -5.13 6.33
N GLN A 295 19.13 -5.13 7.12
CA GLN A 295 19.48 -3.99 7.98
C GLN A 295 19.73 -2.72 7.16
N ASP A 296 20.40 -2.85 6.01
CA ASP A 296 20.68 -1.71 5.13
C ASP A 296 19.39 -1.23 4.44
N ALA A 297 18.51 -2.14 4.04
CA ALA A 297 17.19 -1.82 3.48
C ALA A 297 16.25 -1.19 4.52
N GLN A 298 16.41 -1.49 5.81
CA GLN A 298 15.56 -1.00 6.89
C GLN A 298 15.72 0.52 7.10
N VAL A 299 16.94 1.04 7.02
CA VAL A 299 17.21 2.50 7.09
C VAL A 299 16.57 3.23 5.90
N GLY A 300 16.56 2.60 4.73
CA GLY A 300 15.93 3.15 3.54
C GLY A 300 16.76 4.19 2.83
N LYS A 301 16.16 4.75 1.76
CA LYS A 301 16.81 5.74 0.89
C LYS A 301 15.88 6.92 0.63
N GLY A 302 16.45 8.13 0.58
CA GLY A 302 15.72 9.36 0.28
C GLY A 302 14.67 9.68 1.35
N ASN A 303 13.46 10.03 0.91
CA ASN A 303 12.39 10.52 1.77
C ASN A 303 11.50 9.42 2.38
N ARG A 304 11.80 8.14 2.15
CA ARG A 304 11.01 7.01 2.70
C ARG A 304 11.09 6.96 4.23
N GLY A 305 12.27 7.30 4.77
CA GLY A 305 12.64 7.09 6.17
C GLY A 305 12.82 5.61 6.53
N ASP A 306 13.27 5.41 7.76
CA ASP A 306 13.51 4.11 8.37
C ASP A 306 12.20 3.35 8.58
N VAL A 307 12.26 2.02 8.46
CA VAL A 307 11.19 1.14 8.89
C VAL A 307 11.48 0.71 10.32
N THR A 308 10.69 1.23 11.25
CA THR A 308 10.86 0.98 12.70
C THR A 308 9.68 0.24 13.33
N ILE A 309 8.59 0.06 12.59
CA ILE A 309 7.30 -0.46 13.06
C ILE A 309 6.86 -1.60 12.14
N LEU A 310 6.30 -2.66 12.72
CA LEU A 310 5.76 -3.80 11.97
C LEU A 310 4.26 -4.00 12.22
N PRO A 311 3.51 -4.49 11.21
CA PRO A 311 3.92 -4.60 9.81
C PRO A 311 3.95 -3.22 9.13
N THR A 312 4.82 -3.06 8.13
CA THR A 312 4.88 -1.85 7.29
C THR A 312 4.83 -2.25 5.82
N LEU A 313 3.91 -1.65 5.05
CA LEU A 313 3.98 -1.71 3.60
C LEU A 313 4.68 -0.47 3.05
N VAL A 314 5.46 -0.66 1.99
CA VAL A 314 6.03 0.43 1.20
C VAL A 314 5.54 0.25 -0.23
N ILE A 315 5.05 1.31 -0.86
CA ILE A 315 4.60 1.31 -2.26
C ILE A 315 5.31 2.47 -2.95
N ASN A 316 6.03 2.20 -4.04
CA ASN A 316 6.84 3.16 -4.80
C ASN A 316 7.70 4.06 -3.89
N ASN A 317 8.46 3.42 -2.99
CA ASN A 317 9.33 4.06 -1.99
C ASN A 317 8.62 5.01 -1.00
N ARG A 318 7.31 4.81 -0.76
CA ARG A 318 6.52 5.55 0.24
C ARG A 318 5.85 4.59 1.22
N GLN A 319 6.01 4.84 2.52
CA GLN A 319 5.39 3.99 3.54
C GLN A 319 3.87 4.18 3.53
N TYR A 320 3.13 3.08 3.43
CA TYR A 320 1.67 3.02 3.49
C TYR A 320 1.20 3.17 4.93
N ARG A 321 0.25 4.08 5.16
CA ARG A 321 -0.30 4.43 6.48
C ARG A 321 -1.81 4.20 6.57
N GLY A 322 -2.31 3.15 5.93
CA GLY A 322 -3.71 2.74 5.99
C GLY A 322 -3.92 1.40 6.67
N LYS A 323 -5.15 0.89 6.62
CA LYS A 323 -5.50 -0.42 7.20
C LYS A 323 -4.84 -1.56 6.44
N LEU A 324 -4.35 -2.56 7.17
CA LEU A 324 -3.77 -3.77 6.61
C LEU A 324 -4.88 -4.75 6.18
N GLU A 325 -5.65 -4.36 5.16
CA GLU A 325 -6.76 -5.15 4.60
C GLU A 325 -6.61 -5.31 3.10
N LYS A 326 -7.12 -6.42 2.54
CA LYS A 326 -6.98 -6.74 1.12
C LYS A 326 -7.42 -5.58 0.21
N GLY A 327 -8.63 -5.05 0.41
CA GLY A 327 -9.18 -3.98 -0.42
C GLY A 327 -8.41 -2.66 -0.27
N ALA A 328 -8.10 -2.27 0.96
CA ALA A 328 -7.39 -1.03 1.25
C ALA A 328 -5.95 -1.04 0.69
N VAL A 329 -5.25 -2.17 0.81
CA VAL A 329 -3.90 -2.34 0.25
C VAL A 329 -3.94 -2.45 -1.27
N LEU A 330 -4.88 -3.24 -1.83
CA LEU A 330 -5.01 -3.33 -3.29
C LEU A 330 -5.31 -1.97 -3.90
N LYS A 331 -6.19 -1.18 -3.29
CA LYS A 331 -6.46 0.20 -3.73
C LYS A 331 -5.22 1.09 -3.66
N ALA A 332 -4.39 0.95 -2.63
CA ALA A 332 -3.14 1.70 -2.52
C ALA A 332 -2.07 1.27 -3.54
N VAL A 333 -2.00 -0.03 -3.85
CA VAL A 333 -1.13 -0.54 -4.94
C VAL A 333 -1.64 -0.04 -6.28
N CYS A 334 -2.95 -0.07 -6.52
CA CYS A 334 -3.56 0.45 -7.75
C CYS A 334 -3.33 1.96 -7.95
N ALA A 335 -3.31 2.74 -6.86
CA ALA A 335 -2.94 4.16 -6.89
C ALA A 335 -1.48 4.40 -7.31
N GLY A 336 -0.62 3.37 -7.23
CA GLY A 336 0.79 3.45 -7.62
C GLY A 336 1.04 3.35 -9.12
N PHE A 337 0.04 2.98 -9.93
CA PHE A 337 0.19 2.94 -11.38
C PHE A 337 -0.02 4.32 -12.00
N GLU A 338 0.74 4.61 -13.05
CA GLU A 338 0.43 5.71 -13.97
C GLU A 338 -1.02 5.57 -14.49
N GLU A 339 -1.68 6.71 -14.69
CA GLU A 339 -3.05 6.70 -15.18
C GLU A 339 -3.12 6.02 -16.55
N THR A 340 -4.15 5.19 -16.74
CA THR A 340 -4.44 4.42 -17.95
C THR A 340 -3.58 3.16 -18.19
N THR A 341 -2.61 2.88 -17.31
CA THR A 341 -1.76 1.67 -17.37
C THR A 341 -2.17 0.62 -16.34
N GLU A 342 -3.25 0.86 -15.59
CA GLU A 342 -3.66 0.00 -14.49
C GLU A 342 -4.17 -1.36 -14.99
N PRO A 343 -3.84 -2.46 -14.31
CA PRO A 343 -4.34 -3.78 -14.68
C PRO A 343 -5.84 -3.92 -14.35
N ALA A 344 -6.53 -4.86 -15.01
CA ALA A 344 -7.97 -5.10 -14.83
C ALA A 344 -8.38 -5.39 -13.37
N VAL A 345 -7.47 -5.90 -12.53
CA VAL A 345 -7.74 -6.09 -11.09
C VAL A 345 -7.97 -4.77 -10.35
N CYS A 346 -7.43 -3.66 -10.86
CA CYS A 346 -7.62 -2.30 -10.34
C CYS A 346 -8.89 -1.62 -10.85
N LEU A 347 -9.50 -2.12 -11.92
CA LEU A 347 -10.72 -1.59 -12.56
C LEU A 347 -11.96 -2.42 -12.20
N SER A 348 -12.00 -2.89 -10.96
CA SER A 348 -13.12 -3.66 -10.44
C SER A 348 -13.95 -2.80 -9.51
N ASN A 349 -15.26 -3.05 -9.47
CA ASN A 349 -16.23 -2.29 -8.67
C ASN A 349 -15.90 -2.26 -7.15
N ASP A 350 -15.06 -3.18 -6.65
CA ASP A 350 -14.62 -3.19 -5.25
C ASP A 350 -13.49 -2.18 -4.98
N ILE A 351 -12.87 -1.64 -6.03
CA ILE A 351 -11.66 -0.80 -5.98
C ILE A 351 -11.96 0.64 -6.43
N GLU A 352 -12.65 0.78 -7.56
CA GLU A 352 -13.00 2.05 -8.18
C GLU A 352 -14.47 2.07 -8.65
N THR A 353 -14.93 3.24 -9.13
CA THR A 353 -16.26 3.41 -9.69
C THR A 353 -16.14 3.69 -11.18
N ASN A 354 -16.54 2.72 -12.00
CA ASN A 354 -16.43 2.87 -13.46
C ASN A 354 -17.40 3.94 -13.99
N GLU A 355 -16.84 5.09 -14.33
CA GLU A 355 -17.58 6.26 -14.81
C GLU A 355 -18.10 6.08 -16.24
N CYS A 356 -17.52 5.16 -17.02
CA CYS A 356 -17.98 4.86 -18.38
C CYS A 356 -19.33 4.14 -18.41
N LEU A 357 -19.76 3.49 -17.32
CA LEU A 357 -21.06 2.83 -17.24
C LEU A 357 -22.23 3.82 -17.17
N ASP A 358 -22.00 5.06 -16.74
CA ASP A 358 -23.02 6.10 -16.66
C ASP A 358 -22.85 7.14 -17.77
N HIS A 359 -23.82 7.22 -18.69
CA HIS A 359 -23.78 8.14 -19.84
C HIS A 359 -22.45 8.12 -20.63
N ASN A 360 -21.80 6.96 -20.74
CA ASN A 360 -20.50 6.78 -21.39
C ASN A 360 -19.39 7.70 -20.82
N GLY A 361 -19.49 8.07 -19.54
CA GLY A 361 -18.60 9.04 -18.89
C GLY A 361 -18.66 10.44 -19.50
N GLY A 362 -19.62 10.73 -20.39
CA GLY A 362 -19.63 11.93 -21.22
C GLY A 362 -18.58 11.95 -22.34
N CYS A 363 -18.02 10.79 -22.70
CA CYS A 363 -17.13 10.65 -23.85
C CYS A 363 -17.89 10.39 -25.14
N TRP A 364 -17.20 10.59 -26.26
CA TRP A 364 -17.72 10.29 -27.59
C TRP A 364 -18.05 8.79 -27.72
N GLU A 365 -19.15 8.51 -28.40
CA GLU A 365 -19.64 7.16 -28.69
C GLU A 365 -20.25 7.12 -30.08
N ASP A 366 -19.83 6.17 -30.90
CA ASP A 366 -20.59 5.74 -32.08
C ASP A 366 -21.52 4.59 -31.70
N LYS A 367 -22.80 4.92 -31.50
CA LYS A 367 -23.86 3.97 -31.14
C LYS A 367 -24.16 2.95 -32.22
N VAL A 368 -23.80 3.21 -33.48
CA VAL A 368 -24.06 2.27 -34.59
C VAL A 368 -23.04 1.15 -34.58
N SER A 369 -21.76 1.50 -34.36
CA SER A 369 -20.66 0.53 -34.33
C SER A 369 -20.28 0.08 -32.92
N ASN A 370 -20.94 0.59 -31.88
CA ASN A 370 -20.65 0.33 -30.47
C ASN A 370 -19.19 0.61 -30.12
N ILE A 371 -18.66 1.72 -30.67
CA ILE A 371 -17.28 2.17 -30.45
C ILE A 371 -17.35 3.36 -29.49
N THR A 372 -16.56 3.32 -28.43
CA THR A 372 -16.52 4.39 -27.42
C THR A 372 -15.10 4.91 -27.23
N ALA A 373 -15.00 6.22 -26.97
CA ALA A 373 -13.78 6.85 -26.51
C ALA A 373 -13.63 6.81 -24.97
N CYS A 374 -14.62 6.30 -24.23
CA CYS A 374 -14.50 6.19 -22.78
C CYS A 374 -13.57 5.05 -22.41
N LYS A 375 -12.42 5.39 -21.84
CA LYS A 375 -11.49 4.44 -21.23
C LYS A 375 -11.56 4.63 -19.71
N ASP A 376 -11.98 3.57 -19.04
CA ASP A 376 -12.05 3.50 -17.59
C ASP A 376 -10.65 3.43 -16.99
N THR A 377 -10.47 4.05 -15.82
CA THR A 377 -9.17 4.18 -15.12
C THR A 377 -9.38 4.07 -13.61
N PHE A 378 -8.30 3.86 -12.85
CA PHE A 378 -8.41 3.85 -11.38
C PHE A 378 -8.84 5.22 -10.81
N ARG A 379 -8.58 6.30 -11.54
CA ARG A 379 -8.84 7.69 -11.13
C ARG A 379 -10.18 8.23 -11.62
N GLY A 380 -10.98 7.41 -12.31
CA GLY A 380 -12.23 7.80 -12.96
C GLY A 380 -12.18 7.36 -14.41
N ARG A 381 -12.28 8.29 -15.35
CA ARG A 381 -12.21 7.97 -16.79
C ARG A 381 -11.42 8.99 -17.59
N VAL A 382 -10.86 8.52 -18.71
CA VAL A 382 -10.31 9.38 -19.77
C VAL A 382 -11.12 9.21 -21.05
N CYS A 383 -11.28 10.29 -21.80
CA CYS A 383 -11.85 10.23 -23.14
C CYS A 383 -10.72 10.20 -24.16
N GLU A 384 -10.42 9.03 -24.72
CA GLU A 384 -9.37 8.83 -25.72
C GLU A 384 -9.94 8.10 -26.93
N CYS A 385 -9.72 8.65 -28.13
CA CYS A 385 -10.23 8.02 -29.34
C CYS A 385 -9.62 6.61 -29.54
N PRO A 386 -10.45 5.58 -29.74
CA PRO A 386 -10.00 4.20 -29.66
C PRO A 386 -9.23 3.76 -30.91
N LEU A 387 -8.44 2.70 -30.76
CA LEU A 387 -7.88 1.91 -31.84
C LEU A 387 -8.76 0.67 -32.03
N VAL A 388 -9.53 0.61 -33.11
CA VAL A 388 -10.43 -0.52 -33.41
C VAL A 388 -10.05 -1.10 -34.76
N ASP A 389 -9.85 -2.42 -34.86
CA ASP A 389 -9.50 -3.11 -36.10
C ASP A 389 -8.32 -2.49 -36.88
N SER A 390 -7.30 -2.02 -36.15
CA SER A 390 -6.12 -1.31 -36.69
C SER A 390 -6.40 0.08 -37.30
N VAL A 391 -7.59 0.62 -37.06
CA VAL A 391 -7.98 1.99 -37.41
C VAL A 391 -7.85 2.86 -36.18
N GLN A 392 -6.89 3.79 -36.21
CA GLN A 392 -6.73 4.79 -35.16
C GLN A 392 -7.68 5.94 -35.43
N PHE A 393 -8.66 6.12 -34.55
CA PHE A 393 -9.51 7.30 -34.56
C PHE A 393 -8.73 8.50 -33.99
N LYS A 394 -8.97 9.70 -34.52
CA LYS A 394 -8.40 10.95 -33.96
C LYS A 394 -9.48 11.98 -33.72
N GLY A 395 -9.31 12.75 -32.66
CA GLY A 395 -10.20 13.82 -32.26
C GLY A 395 -9.97 14.20 -30.80
N ASP A 396 -10.93 14.91 -30.21
CA ASP A 396 -10.88 15.33 -28.80
C ASP A 396 -11.35 14.23 -27.83
N GLY A 397 -11.93 13.13 -28.31
CA GLY A 397 -12.46 12.04 -27.47
C GLY A 397 -13.79 12.36 -26.78
N TYR A 398 -14.19 13.63 -26.70
CA TYR A 398 -15.45 14.07 -26.09
C TYR A 398 -16.55 14.24 -27.13
N ASN A 399 -16.27 14.99 -28.19
CA ASN A 399 -17.25 15.34 -29.22
C ASN A 399 -16.92 14.68 -30.57
N THR A 400 -15.65 14.36 -30.80
CA THR A 400 -15.14 13.93 -32.09
C THR A 400 -14.15 12.79 -31.94
N CYS A 401 -14.37 11.73 -32.71
CA CYS A 401 -13.38 10.73 -33.07
C CYS A 401 -13.63 10.35 -34.53
N GLU A 402 -12.71 10.74 -35.40
CA GLU A 402 -12.82 10.54 -36.85
C GLU A 402 -11.81 9.47 -37.32
N ASP A 403 -12.28 8.63 -38.25
CA ASP A 403 -11.46 7.65 -38.93
C ASP A 403 -10.64 8.33 -40.04
N LEU A 404 -9.32 8.43 -39.84
CA LEU A 404 -8.41 9.03 -40.81
C LEU A 404 -8.14 8.14 -42.04
N GLN A 405 -8.39 6.84 -41.99
CA GLN A 405 -8.21 5.98 -43.16
C GLN A 405 -9.30 6.25 -44.21
N LYS A 406 -10.49 6.70 -43.81
CA LYS A 406 -11.50 7.22 -44.76
C LYS A 406 -10.96 8.40 -45.56
N PHE A 407 -10.21 9.33 -44.96
CA PHE A 407 -9.64 10.48 -45.68
C PHE A 407 -8.60 10.07 -46.72
N VAL A 408 -7.70 9.12 -46.41
CA VAL A 408 -6.70 8.64 -47.38
C VAL A 408 -7.35 7.84 -48.51
N GLY A 409 -8.36 7.02 -48.21
CA GLY A 409 -9.13 6.30 -49.23
C GLY A 409 -9.84 7.26 -50.20
N TYR A 410 -10.49 8.31 -49.69
CA TYR A 410 -11.14 9.33 -50.52
C TYR A 410 -10.14 10.14 -51.36
N ILE A 411 -8.96 10.49 -50.81
CA ILE A 411 -7.90 11.17 -51.57
C ILE A 411 -7.35 10.27 -52.68
N CYS A 412 -7.08 8.99 -52.40
CA CYS A 412 -6.63 8.03 -53.42
C CYS A 412 -7.67 7.82 -54.52
N VAL A 413 -8.96 7.73 -54.17
CA VAL A 413 -10.05 7.62 -55.15
C VAL A 413 -10.23 8.92 -55.95
N ALA A 414 -10.08 10.09 -55.33
CA ALA A 414 -10.12 11.37 -56.01
C ALA A 414 -8.92 11.57 -56.95
N ILE A 415 -7.72 11.15 -56.56
CA ILE A 415 -6.52 11.18 -57.41
C ILE A 415 -6.63 10.16 -58.55
N ALA A 416 -7.13 8.95 -58.30
CA ALA A 416 -7.38 7.96 -59.34
C ALA A 416 -8.44 8.43 -60.34
N SER A 417 -9.50 9.10 -59.86
CA SER A 417 -10.52 9.72 -60.69
C SER A 417 -9.99 10.94 -61.45
N CYS A 418 -9.06 11.72 -60.87
CA CYS A 418 -8.35 12.81 -61.57
C CYS A 418 -7.38 12.30 -62.63
N LYS A 419 -6.71 11.15 -62.42
CA LYS A 419 -5.89 10.47 -63.46
C LYS A 419 -6.73 10.05 -64.66
N SER A 420 -8.01 9.72 -64.45
CA SER A 420 -8.96 9.45 -65.53
C SER A 420 -9.42 10.71 -66.28
N PHE A 421 -9.24 11.89 -65.68
CA PHE A 421 -9.72 13.17 -66.21
C PHE A 421 -8.60 14.05 -66.82
N ILE A 422 -7.35 13.86 -66.39
CA ILE A 422 -6.19 14.60 -66.88
C ILE A 422 -5.28 13.61 -67.63
N GLY A 423 -5.45 13.57 -68.95
CA GLY A 423 -4.47 12.95 -69.83
C GLY A 423 -3.09 13.60 -69.65
N HIS A 424 -2.07 12.77 -69.44
CA HIS A 424 -0.64 13.07 -69.59
C HIS A 424 -0.17 14.47 -69.16
N HIS A 425 -0.03 14.73 -67.85
CA HIS A 425 1.00 15.67 -67.37
C HIS A 425 1.60 15.19 -66.04
N ASN A 426 2.92 15.42 -65.88
CA ASN A 426 3.81 14.82 -64.89
C ASN A 426 3.34 14.97 -63.43
N LEU A 427 3.32 13.83 -62.73
CA LEU A 427 2.86 13.69 -61.33
C LEU A 427 3.93 14.08 -60.28
N SER A 428 5.09 14.60 -60.68
CA SER A 428 6.24 14.83 -59.79
C SER A 428 6.20 16.15 -59.02
N GLU A 429 5.34 17.11 -59.39
CA GLU A 429 5.32 18.44 -58.75
C GLU A 429 4.22 18.61 -57.67
N LEU A 430 3.32 17.64 -57.51
CA LEU A 430 2.18 17.76 -56.57
C LEU A 430 2.42 17.14 -55.19
N ILE A 431 3.54 16.44 -54.99
CA ILE A 431 3.84 15.69 -53.76
C ILE A 431 4.66 16.53 -52.75
N ASP A 432 5.36 17.58 -53.19
CA ASP A 432 6.23 18.38 -52.31
C ASP A 432 5.51 19.46 -51.48
N GLY A 433 4.18 19.58 -51.57
CA GLY A 433 3.39 20.59 -50.86
C GLY A 433 2.53 20.09 -49.69
N LEU A 434 2.57 18.79 -49.37
CA LEU A 434 1.61 18.14 -48.46
C LEU A 434 2.27 17.25 -47.37
N LEU A 435 3.59 17.34 -47.18
CA LEU A 435 4.32 16.76 -46.05
C LEU A 435 4.54 17.78 -44.94
#